data_AF-X0KNF0-F1
#
_entry.id   AF-X0KNF0-F1
#
_cell.length_a   1.000
_cell.length_b   1.000
_cell.length_c   1.000
_cell.angle_alpha   90.00
_cell.angle_beta   90.00
_cell.angle_gamma   90.00
#
_symmetry.space_group_name_H-M   'P 1'
#
loop_
_entity.id
_entity.type
_entity.pdbx_description
1 polymer ?
#
loop_
_entity_poly.entity_id
_entity_poly.type
_entity_poly.pdbx_seq_one_letter_code
_entity_poly.pdbx_strand_id
1 'polypeptide(L)'
;MRFTFETSAILALFPLALADSLTLYLPSNPNPFSIPANTHATLSSAGVHFSAPLSSANTFVFHNVTPGSYLADVHCPTDAFHPLRIDVQLAEDGEEGIVRAWETYRGNDWGNKGEVVQVKEGSKGRGFELRAIGGKNYFMERPQFSVFAILKNPMILMALVSLVLMVGMPKLMDSMDPEMRAEFEAQRKNSPLSAAMTGQSSGDNPLTNFDMAAYLAGSKPKESTPANNGGNGNTKNQGVRR
;
A
#
# COMPACT_ATOMS: atom_id res chain seq x y z
N MET A 1 38.68 -12.36 -67.85
CA MET A 1 37.54 -11.79 -67.10
C MET A 1 38.09 -10.76 -66.13
N ARG A 2 37.80 -9.47 -66.33
CA ARG A 2 38.20 -8.39 -65.41
C ARG A 2 37.03 -8.13 -64.48
N PHE A 3 37.20 -8.40 -63.19
CA PHE A 3 36.20 -8.09 -62.16
C PHE A 3 36.42 -6.65 -61.71
N THR A 4 35.48 -5.77 -62.03
CA THR A 4 35.40 -4.41 -61.52
C THR A 4 34.63 -4.45 -60.19
N PHE A 5 35.30 -4.09 -59.10
CA PHE A 5 34.66 -3.88 -57.79
C PHE A 5 34.08 -2.47 -57.77
N GLU A 6 32.76 -2.34 -57.83
CA GLU A 6 32.07 -1.09 -57.56
C GLU A 6 31.95 -0.89 -56.04
N THR A 7 32.69 0.07 -55.50
CA THR A 7 32.55 0.52 -54.12
C THR A 7 31.34 1.46 -54.01
N SER A 8 30.18 0.89 -53.72
CA SER A 8 28.98 1.68 -53.40
C SER A 8 29.11 2.22 -51.97
N ALA A 9 29.49 3.49 -51.84
CA ALA A 9 29.56 4.19 -50.57
C ALA A 9 28.13 4.51 -50.09
N ILE A 10 27.60 3.70 -49.18
CA ILE A 10 26.34 3.97 -48.49
C ILE A 10 26.59 5.09 -47.49
N LEU A 11 26.28 6.32 -47.90
CA LEU A 11 26.25 7.48 -47.03
C LEU A 11 25.04 7.34 -46.10
N ALA A 12 25.25 6.83 -44.88
CA ALA A 12 24.21 6.77 -43.86
C ALA A 12 23.80 8.21 -43.51
N LEU A 13 22.61 8.62 -43.97
CA LEU A 13 21.96 9.85 -43.51
C LEU A 13 21.67 9.68 -42.00
N PHE A 14 22.50 10.30 -41.16
CA PHE A 14 22.15 10.48 -39.76
C PHE A 14 20.94 11.42 -39.71
N PRO A 15 19.84 11.05 -39.02
CA PRO A 15 18.76 11.99 -38.79
C PRO A 15 19.34 13.16 -38.00
N LEU A 16 19.18 14.38 -38.53
CA LEU A 16 19.54 15.60 -37.86
C LEU A 16 18.66 15.69 -36.61
N ALA A 17 19.22 15.29 -35.46
CA ALA A 17 18.48 15.29 -34.21
C ALA A 17 18.22 16.74 -33.81
N LEU A 18 16.99 17.22 -34.03
CA LEU A 18 16.54 18.49 -33.50
C LEU A 18 16.60 18.39 -31.96
N ALA A 19 17.39 19.27 -31.38
CA ALA A 19 17.68 19.35 -29.96
C ALA A 19 16.79 20.43 -29.36
N ASP A 20 15.75 20.03 -28.62
CA ASP A 20 14.90 20.97 -27.90
C ASP A 20 15.29 21.06 -26.42
N SER A 21 14.99 22.19 -25.78
CA SER A 21 15.19 22.37 -24.34
C SER A 21 13.89 22.16 -23.59
N LEU A 22 13.88 21.20 -22.67
CA LEU A 22 12.71 20.88 -21.86
C LEU A 22 12.91 21.35 -20.42
N THR A 23 11.93 22.07 -19.89
CA THR A 23 11.96 22.56 -18.51
C THR A 23 10.86 21.93 -17.65
N LEU A 24 11.23 21.45 -16.47
CA LEU A 24 10.29 21.01 -15.43
C LEU A 24 10.37 21.95 -14.23
N TYR A 25 9.22 22.40 -13.77
CA TYR A 25 9.09 23.30 -12.62
C TYR A 25 8.68 22.50 -11.39
N LEU A 26 9.36 22.73 -10.27
CA LEU A 26 8.86 22.24 -8.99
C LEU A 26 7.61 23.03 -8.56
N PRO A 27 6.67 22.37 -7.86
CA PRO A 27 5.51 23.05 -7.33
C PRO A 27 5.93 23.98 -6.19
N SER A 28 5.12 25.01 -5.93
CA SER A 28 5.34 25.93 -4.80
C SER A 28 5.10 25.27 -3.42
N ASN A 29 4.44 24.11 -3.40
CA ASN A 29 4.15 23.33 -2.21
C ASN A 29 4.51 21.85 -2.47
N PRO A 30 5.43 21.22 -1.71
CA PRO A 30 6.15 21.72 -0.54
C PRO A 30 7.11 22.87 -0.84
N ASN A 31 7.52 23.60 0.21
CA ASN A 31 8.42 24.75 0.09
C ASN A 31 9.67 24.38 -0.74
N PRO A 32 9.95 25.07 -1.87
CA PRO A 32 11.06 24.67 -2.72
C PRO A 32 12.43 24.68 -2.04
N PHE A 33 12.61 25.52 -1.01
CA PHE A 33 13.84 25.62 -0.22
C PHE A 33 14.06 24.48 0.78
N SER A 34 13.05 23.65 1.07
CA SER A 34 13.24 22.46 1.91
C SER A 34 13.77 21.26 1.13
N ILE A 35 13.76 21.34 -0.21
CA ILE A 35 14.20 20.26 -1.08
C ILE A 35 15.75 20.24 -1.08
N PRO A 36 16.37 19.08 -0.84
CA PRO A 36 17.82 18.98 -0.80
C PRO A 36 18.45 19.18 -2.19
N ALA A 37 19.64 19.75 -2.22
CA ALA A 37 20.37 20.07 -3.45
C ALA A 37 20.80 18.84 -4.26
N ASN A 38 20.80 17.65 -3.65
CA ASN A 38 21.06 16.38 -4.36
C ASN A 38 19.86 15.88 -5.18
N THR A 39 18.77 16.62 -5.18
CA THR A 39 17.60 16.33 -6.01
C THR A 39 17.94 16.53 -7.49
N HIS A 40 17.61 15.55 -8.30
CA HIS A 40 17.77 15.61 -9.75
C HIS A 40 16.59 14.94 -10.44
N ALA A 41 16.32 15.34 -11.67
CA ALA A 41 15.31 14.73 -12.52
C ALA A 41 15.99 13.94 -13.64
N THR A 42 15.38 12.82 -14.02
CA THR A 42 15.85 11.97 -15.12
C THR A 42 14.77 11.81 -16.16
N LEU A 43 15.13 11.94 -17.44
CA LEU A 43 14.31 11.52 -18.57
C LEU A 43 14.85 10.20 -19.09
N SER A 44 14.00 9.18 -19.14
CA SER A 44 14.35 7.87 -19.71
C SER A 44 13.45 7.51 -20.88
N SER A 45 14.05 7.12 -21.98
CA SER A 45 13.40 6.45 -23.11
C SER A 45 14.23 5.22 -23.50
N ALA A 46 13.75 4.42 -24.44
CA ALA A 46 14.42 3.18 -24.86
C ALA A 46 15.86 3.46 -25.33
N GLY A 47 16.84 3.21 -24.46
CA GLY A 47 18.27 3.41 -24.73
C GLY A 47 18.79 4.85 -24.57
N VAL A 48 17.94 5.81 -24.19
CA VAL A 48 18.32 7.23 -24.02
C VAL A 48 18.00 7.68 -22.61
N HIS A 49 19.00 8.28 -21.94
CA HIS A 49 18.89 8.77 -20.58
C HIS A 49 19.46 10.17 -20.47
N PHE A 50 18.66 11.11 -20.00
CA PHE A 50 19.10 12.46 -19.64
C PHE A 50 18.91 12.68 -18.15
N SER A 51 19.80 13.46 -17.55
CA SER A 51 19.73 13.84 -16.14
C SER A 51 19.95 15.34 -16.01
N ALA A 52 19.11 16.01 -15.23
CA ALA A 52 19.22 17.42 -14.95
C ALA A 52 19.22 17.65 -13.42
N PRO A 53 20.23 18.37 -12.88
CA PRO A 53 20.24 18.72 -11.46
C PRO A 53 19.21 19.81 -11.16
N LEU A 54 18.85 19.95 -9.89
CA LEU A 54 18.01 21.04 -9.41
C LEU A 54 18.72 22.40 -9.57
N SER A 55 18.11 23.33 -10.31
CA SER A 55 18.58 24.71 -10.43
C SER A 55 18.16 25.56 -9.22
N SER A 56 18.85 26.67 -8.98
CA SER A 56 18.48 27.68 -7.97
C SER A 56 17.12 28.34 -8.23
N ALA A 57 16.62 28.24 -9.47
CA ALA A 57 15.29 28.70 -9.86
C ALA A 57 14.17 27.67 -9.57
N ASN A 58 14.48 26.57 -8.86
CA ASN A 58 13.57 25.45 -8.59
C ASN A 58 13.06 24.75 -9.86
N THR A 59 13.96 24.61 -10.83
CA THR A 59 13.69 24.00 -12.14
C THR A 59 14.70 22.93 -12.48
N PHE A 60 14.26 21.97 -13.31
CA PHE A 60 15.13 21.02 -13.99
C PHE A 60 15.14 21.38 -15.48
N VAL A 61 16.32 21.62 -16.03
CA VAL A 61 16.48 22.00 -17.44
C VAL A 61 17.23 20.89 -18.15
N PHE A 62 16.56 20.25 -19.10
CA PHE A 62 17.15 19.26 -20.00
C PHE A 62 17.49 19.92 -21.32
N HIS A 63 18.74 19.78 -21.74
CA HIS A 63 19.22 20.31 -23.01
C HIS A 63 19.37 19.17 -24.01
N ASN A 64 19.18 19.49 -25.29
CA ASN A 64 19.36 18.57 -26.41
C ASN A 64 18.48 17.32 -26.32
N VAL A 65 17.21 17.49 -25.93
CA VAL A 65 16.25 16.39 -25.89
C VAL A 65 15.81 16.10 -27.32
N THR A 66 15.98 14.85 -27.73
CA THR A 66 15.57 14.38 -29.06
C THR A 66 14.06 14.17 -29.13
N PRO A 67 13.42 14.24 -30.31
CA PRO A 67 12.00 13.94 -30.44
C PRO A 67 11.72 12.48 -30.07
N GLY A 68 10.68 12.25 -29.28
CA GLY A 68 10.39 10.94 -28.72
C GLY A 68 9.50 10.97 -27.49
N SER A 69 9.22 9.79 -26.95
CA SER A 69 8.42 9.61 -25.74
C SER A 69 9.35 9.26 -24.57
N TYR A 70 9.26 10.01 -23.49
CA TYR A 70 10.13 9.91 -22.32
C TYR A 70 9.31 9.75 -21.05
N LEU A 71 9.88 9.03 -20.09
CA LEU A 71 9.43 9.02 -18.70
C LEU A 71 10.31 9.99 -17.91
N ALA A 72 9.70 10.99 -17.28
CA ALA A 72 10.34 11.93 -16.39
C ALA A 72 10.10 11.53 -14.93
N ASP A 73 11.18 11.18 -14.24
CA ASP A 73 11.17 10.82 -12.82
C ASP A 73 12.03 11.84 -12.05
N VAL A 74 11.59 12.23 -10.85
CA VAL A 74 12.35 13.10 -9.94
C VAL A 74 12.85 12.31 -8.75
N HIS A 75 14.17 12.31 -8.56
CA HIS A 75 14.85 11.62 -7.49
C HIS A 75 15.19 12.60 -6.38
N CYS A 76 14.33 12.65 -5.38
CA CYS A 76 14.53 13.42 -4.14
C CYS A 76 14.57 12.46 -2.94
N PRO A 77 15.48 12.62 -1.97
CA PRO A 77 15.45 11.87 -0.72
C PRO A 77 14.25 12.23 0.16
N THR A 78 13.86 13.50 0.27
CA THR A 78 12.86 13.92 1.27
C THR A 78 11.43 13.77 0.77
N ASP A 79 11.19 14.03 -0.52
CA ASP A 79 9.85 14.14 -1.10
C ASP A 79 9.69 13.22 -2.30
N ALA A 80 8.46 12.79 -2.54
CA ALA A 80 8.07 12.01 -3.70
C ALA A 80 7.27 12.90 -4.67
N PHE A 81 7.50 12.69 -5.97
CA PHE A 81 6.80 13.39 -7.05
C PHE A 81 6.16 12.38 -7.99
N HIS A 82 5.06 12.78 -8.64
CA HIS A 82 4.44 11.96 -9.66
C HIS A 82 5.34 11.87 -10.91
N PRO A 83 5.52 10.67 -11.47
CA PRO A 83 6.25 10.52 -12.72
C PRO A 83 5.41 11.07 -13.87
N LEU A 84 6.06 11.72 -14.84
CA LEU A 84 5.40 12.31 -16.00
C LEU A 84 5.82 11.56 -17.27
N ARG A 85 4.85 11.25 -18.12
CA ARG A 85 5.13 10.87 -19.51
C ARG A 85 5.20 12.15 -20.33
N ILE A 86 6.28 12.33 -21.08
CA ILE A 86 6.48 13.49 -21.95
C ILE A 86 6.65 13.00 -23.37
N ASP A 87 5.79 13.43 -24.28
CA ASP A 87 5.96 13.21 -25.72
C ASP A 87 6.44 14.52 -26.35
N VAL A 88 7.64 14.48 -26.93
CA VAL A 88 8.26 15.56 -27.70
C VAL A 88 8.05 15.23 -29.19
N GLN A 89 7.26 16.04 -29.89
CA GLN A 89 7.03 15.89 -31.33
C GLN A 89 7.92 16.84 -32.11
N LEU A 90 8.32 16.39 -33.30
CA LEU A 90 9.06 17.23 -34.24
C LEU A 90 8.16 18.39 -34.67
N ALA A 91 8.73 19.58 -34.69
CA ALA A 91 8.20 20.69 -35.47
C ALA A 91 8.31 20.34 -36.96
N GLU A 92 7.18 20.00 -37.59
CA GLU A 92 7.09 20.00 -39.05
C GLU A 92 6.75 21.42 -39.52
N ASP A 93 7.41 21.91 -40.57
CA ASP A 93 7.13 23.18 -41.25
C ASP A 93 7.18 24.47 -40.41
N GLY A 94 8.23 24.65 -39.60
CA GLY A 94 8.57 25.95 -39.01
C GLY A 94 7.74 26.38 -37.80
N GLU A 95 6.90 25.49 -37.25
CA GLU A 95 6.23 25.69 -35.97
C GLU A 95 7.13 25.30 -34.78
N GLU A 96 6.80 25.70 -33.55
CA GLU A 96 7.53 25.26 -32.36
C GLU A 96 7.23 23.78 -32.05
N GLY A 97 8.21 23.02 -31.58
CA GLY A 97 8.04 21.61 -31.22
C GLY A 97 6.88 21.41 -30.23
N ILE A 98 5.92 20.56 -30.58
CA ILE A 98 4.76 20.31 -29.71
C ILE A 98 5.18 19.34 -28.61
N VAL A 99 5.40 19.87 -27.41
CA VAL A 99 5.65 19.07 -26.20
C VAL A 99 4.35 18.90 -25.42
N ARG A 100 4.02 17.64 -25.10
CA ARG A 100 2.85 17.28 -24.29
C ARG A 100 3.29 16.41 -23.11
N ALA A 101 2.72 16.66 -21.94
CA ALA A 101 2.99 15.88 -20.74
C ALA A 101 1.70 15.32 -20.13
N TRP A 102 1.80 14.12 -19.58
CA TRP A 102 0.73 13.42 -18.87
C TRP A 102 1.25 12.87 -17.56
N GLU A 103 0.46 12.95 -16.50
CA GLU A 103 0.76 12.23 -15.26
C GLU A 103 0.63 10.72 -15.53
N THR A 104 1.63 9.95 -15.10
CA THR A 104 1.62 8.49 -15.22
C THR A 104 1.83 7.84 -13.87
N TYR A 105 1.58 6.54 -13.82
CA TYR A 105 1.71 5.74 -12.62
C TYR A 105 2.46 4.46 -12.96
N ARG A 106 3.32 4.01 -12.04
CA ARG A 106 4.04 2.75 -12.21
C ARG A 106 3.04 1.59 -12.26
N GLY A 107 3.16 0.74 -13.27
CA GLY A 107 2.26 -0.39 -13.51
C GLY A 107 1.14 -0.12 -14.52
N ASN A 108 1.02 1.10 -15.06
CA ASN A 108 0.10 1.39 -16.16
C ASN A 108 0.75 1.12 -17.52
N ASP A 109 -0.04 0.71 -18.51
CA ASP A 109 0.45 0.55 -19.88
C ASP A 109 0.94 1.88 -20.46
N TRP A 110 2.03 1.85 -21.24
CA TRP A 110 2.61 3.07 -21.81
C TRP A 110 1.57 3.86 -22.61
N GLY A 111 0.75 3.18 -23.41
CA GLY A 111 -0.28 3.82 -24.25
C GLY A 111 -1.44 4.46 -23.48
N ASN A 112 -1.61 4.16 -22.18
CA ASN A 112 -2.67 4.74 -21.36
C ASN A 112 -2.23 6.11 -20.85
N LYS A 113 -2.74 7.16 -21.49
CA LYS A 113 -2.44 8.56 -21.17
C LYS A 113 -3.36 9.01 -20.03
N GLY A 114 -2.77 9.35 -18.89
CA GLY A 114 -3.49 9.86 -17.71
C GLY A 114 -3.91 11.32 -17.85
N GLU A 115 -3.95 12.01 -16.71
CA GLU A 115 -4.27 13.44 -16.65
C GLU A 115 -3.24 14.27 -17.42
N VAL A 116 -3.72 15.19 -18.26
CA VAL A 116 -2.85 16.07 -19.04
C VAL A 116 -2.28 17.15 -18.12
N VAL A 117 -0.96 17.23 -18.04
CA VAL A 117 -0.29 18.32 -17.32
C VAL A 117 -0.25 19.54 -18.23
N GLN A 118 -0.85 20.62 -17.76
CA GLN A 118 -0.88 21.87 -18.51
C GLN A 118 0.51 22.46 -18.60
N VAL A 119 0.79 23.06 -19.76
CA VAL A 119 2.01 23.81 -19.98
C VAL A 119 1.97 25.05 -19.09
N LYS A 120 3.05 25.27 -18.35
CA LYS A 120 3.27 26.47 -17.54
C LYS A 120 4.41 27.28 -18.15
N GLU A 121 4.16 28.55 -18.41
CA GLU A 121 5.22 29.50 -18.71
C GLU A 121 5.84 29.98 -17.39
N GLY A 122 7.11 29.67 -17.19
CA GLY A 122 7.84 30.04 -15.99
C GLY A 122 9.11 30.82 -16.30
N SER A 123 9.95 30.97 -15.28
CA SER A 123 11.17 31.79 -15.32
C SER A 123 12.22 31.37 -16.36
N LYS A 124 12.17 30.13 -16.84
CA LYS A 124 13.10 29.56 -17.84
C LYS A 124 12.40 29.23 -19.17
N GLY A 125 11.19 29.73 -19.38
CA GLY A 125 10.38 29.51 -20.59
C GLY A 125 9.27 28.48 -20.37
N ARG A 126 8.79 27.90 -21.48
CA ARG A 126 7.72 26.92 -21.51
C ARG A 126 8.15 25.61 -20.84
N GLY A 127 7.35 25.09 -19.92
CA GLY A 127 7.63 23.83 -19.24
C GLY A 127 6.41 23.21 -18.58
N PHE A 128 6.67 22.19 -17.75
CA PHE A 128 5.61 21.45 -17.04
C PHE A 128 5.83 21.53 -15.55
N GLU A 129 4.75 21.75 -14.81
CA GLU A 129 4.78 21.73 -13.34
C GLU A 129 4.68 20.28 -12.84
N LEU A 130 5.58 19.93 -11.93
CA LEU A 130 5.59 18.64 -11.26
C LEU A 130 4.62 18.66 -10.08
N ARG A 131 3.95 17.54 -9.86
CA ARG A 131 3.07 17.36 -8.71
C ARG A 131 3.79 16.59 -7.60
N ALA A 132 3.81 17.18 -6.40
CA ALA A 132 4.33 16.52 -5.21
C ALA A 132 3.28 15.56 -4.62
N ILE A 133 3.72 14.36 -4.26
CA ILE A 133 2.92 13.33 -3.56
C ILE A 133 2.97 13.60 -2.06
N GLY A 134 4.15 13.94 -1.54
CA GLY A 134 4.41 14.20 -0.12
C GLY A 134 5.78 13.69 0.34
N GLY A 135 6.05 13.85 1.64
CA GLY A 135 7.30 13.44 2.27
C GLY A 135 7.49 11.92 2.35
N LYS A 136 8.72 11.46 2.16
CA LYS A 136 9.13 10.05 2.26
C LYS A 136 9.48 9.71 3.70
N ASN A 137 8.73 8.77 4.28
CA ASN A 137 9.04 8.20 5.59
C ASN A 137 9.83 6.91 5.42
N TYR A 138 11.14 6.97 5.69
CA TYR A 138 12.02 5.80 5.66
C TYR A 138 12.04 5.03 6.97
N PHE A 139 11.62 5.68 8.05
CA PHE A 139 11.67 5.11 9.39
C PHE A 139 10.32 4.51 9.75
N MET A 140 10.37 3.30 10.27
CA MET A 140 9.24 2.70 10.96
C MET A 140 9.36 3.08 12.44
N GLU A 141 8.29 3.64 13.01
CA GLU A 141 8.25 3.91 14.44
C GLU A 141 8.31 2.59 15.21
N ARG A 142 9.11 2.57 16.29
CA ARG A 142 9.16 1.39 17.16
C ARG A 142 7.82 1.30 17.92
N PRO A 143 7.23 0.11 18.07
CA PRO A 143 6.06 -0.04 18.91
C PRO A 143 6.41 0.39 20.33
N GLN A 144 5.81 1.48 20.79
CA GLN A 144 6.03 1.99 22.14
C GLN A 144 5.06 1.29 23.10
N PHE A 145 5.55 1.02 24.32
CA PHE A 145 4.70 0.56 25.40
C PHE A 145 3.78 1.71 25.82
N SER A 146 2.51 1.65 25.42
CA SER A 146 1.50 2.62 25.82
C SER A 146 0.60 2.01 26.88
N VAL A 147 0.64 2.55 28.10
CA VAL A 147 -0.26 2.14 29.20
C VAL A 147 -1.73 2.27 28.77
N PHE A 148 -2.03 3.29 27.95
CA PHE A 148 -3.36 3.48 27.39
C PHE A 148 -3.73 2.40 26.35
N ALA A 149 -2.76 1.91 25.56
CA ALA A 149 -2.99 0.78 24.65
C ALA A 149 -3.23 -0.54 25.41
N ILE A 150 -2.59 -0.72 26.57
CA ILE A 150 -2.81 -1.87 27.45
C ILE A 150 -4.20 -1.82 28.06
N LEU A 151 -4.65 -0.66 28.56
CA LEU A 151 -6.01 -0.50 29.04
C LEU A 151 -7.05 -0.69 27.91
N LYS A 152 -6.74 -0.31 26.67
CA LYS A 152 -7.61 -0.55 25.50
C LYS A 152 -7.59 -1.99 25.00
N ASN A 153 -6.77 -2.86 25.57
CA ASN A 153 -6.74 -4.26 25.18
C ASN A 153 -7.97 -4.98 25.74
N PRO A 154 -8.87 -5.53 24.89
CA PRO A 154 -10.10 -6.18 25.34
C PRO A 154 -9.83 -7.33 26.30
N MET A 155 -8.72 -8.07 26.16
CA MET A 155 -8.41 -9.15 27.10
C MET A 155 -8.06 -8.62 28.51
N ILE A 156 -7.37 -7.48 28.59
CA ILE A 156 -6.97 -6.89 29.87
C ILE A 156 -8.18 -6.25 30.55
N LEU A 157 -9.08 -5.62 29.80
CA LEU A 157 -10.35 -5.13 30.35
C LEU A 157 -11.22 -6.25 30.87
N MET A 158 -11.35 -7.36 30.12
CA MET A 158 -12.11 -8.51 30.58
C MET A 158 -11.47 -9.13 31.84
N ALA A 159 -10.15 -9.21 31.90
CA ALA A 159 -9.43 -9.67 33.10
C ALA A 159 -9.63 -8.74 34.32
N LEU A 160 -9.68 -7.43 34.10
CA LEU A 160 -9.93 -6.46 35.17
C LEU A 160 -11.39 -6.52 35.65
N VAL A 161 -12.35 -6.56 34.72
CA VAL A 161 -13.78 -6.69 35.03
C VAL A 161 -14.05 -8.00 35.76
N SER A 162 -13.46 -9.12 35.34
CA SER A 162 -13.61 -10.39 36.02
C SER A 162 -13.02 -10.35 37.44
N LEU A 163 -11.86 -9.72 37.64
CA LEU A 163 -11.28 -9.52 38.97
C LEU A 163 -12.19 -8.68 39.88
N VAL A 164 -12.77 -7.59 39.34
CA VAL A 164 -13.71 -6.74 40.08
C VAL A 164 -14.98 -7.51 40.44
N LEU A 165 -15.53 -8.32 39.54
CA LEU A 165 -16.70 -9.16 39.82
C LEU A 165 -16.38 -10.25 40.85
N MET A 166 -15.20 -10.88 40.78
CA MET A 166 -14.80 -11.92 41.73
C MET A 166 -14.71 -11.38 43.17
N VAL A 167 -14.19 -10.16 43.35
CA VAL A 167 -14.06 -9.53 44.67
C VAL A 167 -15.34 -8.78 45.09
N GLY A 168 -16.04 -8.17 44.14
CA GLY A 168 -17.22 -7.35 44.36
C GLY A 168 -18.50 -8.15 44.55
N MET A 169 -18.65 -9.29 43.86
CA MET A 169 -19.87 -10.09 43.94
C MET A 169 -20.15 -10.68 45.34
N PRO A 170 -19.15 -11.19 46.09
CA PRO A 170 -19.35 -11.60 47.49
C PRO A 170 -19.86 -10.44 48.37
N LYS A 171 -19.28 -9.24 48.20
CA LYS A 171 -19.68 -8.04 48.95
C LYS A 171 -21.08 -7.56 48.60
N LEU A 172 -21.46 -7.63 47.33
CA LEU A 172 -22.83 -7.32 46.89
C LEU A 172 -23.83 -8.33 47.45
N MET A 173 -23.49 -9.62 47.44
CA MET A 173 -24.32 -10.67 48.02
C MET A 173 -24.51 -10.47 49.53
N ASP A 174 -23.47 -10.12 50.28
CA ASP A 174 -23.56 -9.87 51.73
C ASP A 174 -24.52 -8.72 52.07
N SER A 175 -24.67 -7.75 51.16
CA SER A 175 -25.55 -6.58 51.31
C SER A 175 -26.97 -6.74 50.73
N MET A 176 -27.29 -7.87 50.08
CA MET A 176 -28.61 -8.10 49.47
C MET A 176 -29.61 -8.75 50.44
N ASP A 177 -30.91 -8.48 50.27
CA ASP A 177 -31.99 -9.12 51.03
C ASP A 177 -32.14 -10.62 50.68
N PRO A 178 -32.58 -11.48 51.63
CA PRO A 178 -32.60 -12.94 51.45
C PRO A 178 -33.49 -13.44 50.30
N GLU A 179 -34.55 -12.70 49.94
CA GLU A 179 -35.42 -13.03 48.80
C GLU A 179 -34.72 -12.79 47.45
N MET A 180 -33.99 -11.68 47.31
CA MET A 180 -33.22 -11.36 46.10
C MET A 180 -32.01 -12.28 45.90
N ARG A 181 -31.40 -12.77 46.98
CA ARG A 181 -30.32 -13.77 46.90
C ARG A 181 -30.80 -15.08 46.28
N ALA A 182 -31.99 -15.55 46.69
CA ALA A 182 -32.57 -16.79 46.17
C ALA A 182 -32.92 -16.69 44.68
N GLU A 183 -33.43 -15.53 44.22
CA GLU A 183 -33.68 -15.29 42.79
C GLU A 183 -32.37 -15.21 41.98
N PHE A 184 -31.34 -14.54 42.53
CA PHE A 184 -30.03 -14.46 41.88
C PHE A 184 -29.33 -15.82 41.81
N GLU A 185 -29.48 -16.67 42.83
CA GLU A 185 -28.97 -18.05 42.83
C GLU A 185 -29.73 -18.93 41.83
N ALA A 186 -31.05 -18.77 41.70
CA ALA A 186 -31.85 -19.46 40.69
C ALA A 186 -31.44 -19.03 39.26
N GLN A 187 -31.17 -17.75 39.03
CA GLN A 187 -30.69 -17.22 37.75
C GLN A 187 -29.24 -17.62 37.45
N ARG A 188 -28.35 -17.70 38.45
CA ARG A 188 -26.97 -18.22 38.29
C ARG A 188 -26.96 -19.67 37.85
N LYS A 189 -27.87 -20.50 38.38
CA LYS A 189 -28.03 -21.90 37.98
C LYS A 189 -28.41 -22.07 36.50
N ASN A 190 -29.02 -21.03 35.92
CA ASN A 190 -29.55 -21.05 34.56
C ASN A 190 -28.65 -20.32 33.54
N SER A 191 -27.53 -19.69 33.96
CA SER A 191 -26.66 -18.91 33.07
C SER A 191 -25.34 -19.64 32.74
N PRO A 192 -25.03 -19.91 31.46
CA PRO A 192 -23.85 -20.69 31.03
C PRO A 192 -22.51 -19.98 31.32
N LEU A 193 -22.51 -18.65 31.45
CA LEU A 193 -21.31 -17.88 31.80
C LEU A 193 -20.95 -18.01 33.29
N SER A 194 -21.93 -18.21 34.16
CA SER A 194 -21.72 -18.43 35.60
C SER A 194 -21.12 -19.81 35.88
N ALA A 195 -21.50 -20.82 35.10
CA ALA A 195 -20.95 -22.18 35.21
C ALA A 195 -19.45 -22.26 34.86
N ALA A 196 -18.98 -21.38 33.96
CA ALA A 196 -17.56 -21.29 33.60
C ALA A 196 -16.69 -20.60 34.68
N MET A 197 -17.27 -19.68 35.47
CA MET A 197 -16.52 -18.91 36.48
C MET A 197 -16.48 -19.54 37.87
N THR A 198 -17.46 -20.37 38.26
CA THR A 198 -17.52 -21.01 39.59
C THR A 198 -16.97 -22.44 39.60
N GLY A 199 -16.52 -22.96 38.46
CA GLY A 199 -15.97 -24.31 38.30
C GLY A 199 -14.59 -24.57 38.90
N GLN A 200 -14.12 -23.77 39.86
CA GLN A 200 -12.80 -23.93 40.49
C GLN A 200 -12.90 -24.26 41.98
N SER A 201 -13.85 -25.13 42.37
CA SER A 201 -13.91 -25.68 43.73
C SER A 201 -14.39 -27.13 43.85
N SER A 202 -14.42 -27.91 42.76
CA SER A 202 -14.65 -29.35 42.81
C SER A 202 -13.82 -30.02 41.73
N GLY A 203 -12.99 -31.00 42.09
CA GLY A 203 -11.94 -31.60 41.26
C GLY A 203 -12.39 -32.49 40.11
N ASP A 204 -13.28 -31.99 39.25
CA ASP A 204 -13.56 -32.55 37.93
C ASP A 204 -13.87 -31.38 37.00
N ASN A 205 -13.02 -31.15 35.99
CA ASN A 205 -13.14 -30.02 35.06
C ASN A 205 -14.19 -30.31 33.97
N PRO A 206 -15.37 -29.65 33.94
CA PRO A 206 -16.28 -29.70 32.80
C PRO A 206 -15.82 -28.83 31.61
N LEU A 207 -14.79 -28.01 31.78
CA LEU A 207 -14.24 -27.11 30.74
C LEU A 207 -13.51 -27.83 29.61
N THR A 208 -13.12 -29.10 29.78
CA THR A 208 -12.50 -29.91 28.72
C THR A 208 -13.52 -30.58 27.81
N ASN A 209 -14.76 -30.80 28.26
CA ASN A 209 -15.79 -31.50 27.50
C ASN A 209 -16.89 -30.59 26.92
N PHE A 210 -16.82 -29.28 27.16
CA PHE A 210 -17.76 -28.32 26.58
C PHE A 210 -17.12 -27.62 25.36
N ASP A 211 -17.40 -28.13 24.17
CA ASP A 211 -16.96 -27.51 22.90
C ASP A 211 -17.76 -26.22 22.65
N MET A 212 -17.24 -25.12 23.20
CA MET A 212 -17.81 -23.78 23.07
C MET A 212 -17.81 -23.28 21.60
N ALA A 213 -16.91 -23.81 20.76
CA ALA A 213 -16.88 -23.46 19.34
C ALA A 213 -18.03 -24.12 18.56
N ALA A 214 -18.36 -25.38 18.86
CA ALA A 214 -19.50 -26.07 18.25
C ALA A 214 -20.85 -25.43 18.61
N TYR A 215 -21.00 -24.98 19.86
CA TYR A 215 -22.20 -24.29 20.32
C TYR A 215 -22.38 -22.92 19.65
N LEU A 216 -21.31 -22.14 19.50
CA LEU A 216 -21.35 -20.85 18.81
C LEU A 216 -21.55 -21.00 17.29
N ALA A 217 -21.11 -22.12 16.73
CA ALA A 217 -21.28 -22.47 15.32
C ALA A 217 -22.62 -23.15 14.99
N GLY A 218 -23.49 -23.38 15.98
CA GLY A 218 -24.85 -23.91 15.79
C GLY A 218 -24.93 -25.38 15.39
N SER A 219 -23.88 -26.19 15.62
CA SER A 219 -23.87 -27.62 15.28
C SER A 219 -24.16 -28.50 16.51
N LYS A 220 -24.97 -29.56 16.33
CA LYS A 220 -25.31 -30.51 17.41
C LYS A 220 -24.10 -31.38 17.78
N PRO A 221 -23.92 -31.74 19.08
CA PRO A 221 -22.77 -32.51 19.54
C PRO A 221 -22.82 -33.93 18.94
N LYS A 222 -21.71 -34.36 18.36
CA LYS A 222 -21.57 -35.70 17.77
C LYS A 222 -21.06 -36.65 18.85
N GLU A 223 -21.83 -37.68 19.13
CA GLU A 223 -21.53 -38.75 20.08
C GLU A 223 -20.27 -39.51 19.63
N SER A 224 -19.34 -39.73 20.57
CA SER A 224 -18.09 -40.44 20.36
C SER A 224 -18.29 -41.95 20.47
N THR A 225 -17.95 -42.70 19.41
CA THR A 225 -17.82 -44.18 19.44
C THR A 225 -16.50 -44.57 18.75
N PRO A 226 -15.71 -45.52 19.30
CA PRO A 226 -14.33 -45.75 18.89
C PRO A 226 -14.21 -46.56 17.59
N ALA A 227 -13.01 -46.50 17.02
CA ALA A 227 -12.61 -47.08 15.73
C ALA A 227 -12.92 -48.58 15.56
N ASN A 228 -13.37 -48.97 14.36
CA ASN A 228 -12.90 -50.21 13.73
C ASN A 228 -13.01 -50.16 12.18
N ASN A 229 -12.15 -50.98 11.60
CA ASN A 229 -11.64 -51.14 10.25
C ASN A 229 -12.65 -51.57 9.16
N GLY A 230 -12.37 -51.18 7.91
CA GLY A 230 -12.65 -51.97 6.72
C GLY A 230 -13.76 -51.49 5.77
N GLY A 231 -13.40 -51.25 4.50
CA GLY A 231 -14.31 -51.53 3.38
C GLY A 231 -14.62 -50.39 2.40
N ASN A 232 -13.77 -50.25 1.38
CA ASN A 232 -14.11 -50.08 -0.04
C ASN A 232 -15.23 -49.10 -0.46
N GLY A 233 -14.87 -48.02 -1.17
CA GLY A 233 -15.84 -47.09 -1.77
C GLY A 233 -15.19 -46.12 -2.75
N ASN A 234 -15.01 -46.61 -3.98
CA ASN A 234 -14.54 -45.90 -5.17
C ASN A 234 -15.34 -44.62 -5.48
N THR A 235 -14.69 -43.45 -5.62
CA THR A 235 -15.16 -42.38 -6.51
C THR A 235 -13.99 -41.54 -7.03
N LYS A 236 -13.66 -41.77 -8.31
CA LYS A 236 -12.97 -40.83 -9.19
C LYS A 236 -13.72 -39.50 -9.19
N ASN A 237 -12.99 -38.39 -9.06
CA ASN A 237 -13.30 -37.22 -9.88
C ASN A 237 -12.03 -36.41 -10.17
N GLN A 238 -11.57 -36.50 -11.42
CA GLN A 238 -10.54 -35.64 -11.99
C GLN A 238 -11.16 -34.32 -12.44
N GLY A 239 -10.48 -33.24 -12.07
CA GLY A 239 -10.32 -31.93 -12.70
C GLY A 239 -11.32 -31.36 -13.71
N VAL A 240 -11.57 -30.06 -13.58
CA VAL A 240 -11.50 -29.12 -14.71
C VAL A 240 -10.90 -27.81 -14.20
N ARG A 241 -9.69 -27.47 -14.68
CA ARG A 241 -9.22 -26.08 -14.72
C ARG A 241 -9.80 -25.45 -15.99
N ARG A 242 -10.46 -24.31 -15.84
CA ARG A 242 -10.50 -23.24 -16.85
C ARG A 242 -10.02 -21.97 -16.16
#